data_AF-A0A3L7X959-F1
#
_entry.id   AF-A0A3L7X959-F1
#
_cell.length_a   1.000
_cell.length_b   1.000
_cell.length_c   1.000
_cell.angle_alpha   90.00
_cell.angle_beta   90.00
_cell.angle_gamma   90.00
#
_symmetry.space_group_name_H-M   'P 1'
#
loop_
_entity.id
_entity.type
_entity.pdbx_description
1 polymer ?
#
loop_
_entity_poly.entity_id
_entity_poly.type
_entity_poly.pdbx_seq_one_letter_code
_entity_poly.pdbx_strand_id
1 'polypeptide(L)'
;MPLDPKLSGEGADWIAEMLSGELDSFVPSELCDIVMEAERKMRDETGDQRMPHEEMAKRLMAQFEADPDIPTQEGAVSEYLVREILHWEDEFLVLAGIPRDVRR
;
A
#
# COMPACT_ATOMS: atom_id res chain seq x y z
N MET A 1 -12.66 11.14 -3.41
CA MET A 1 -13.50 10.41 -4.37
C MET A 1 -12.93 9.01 -4.43
N PRO A 2 -13.71 7.94 -4.21
CA PRO A 2 -13.16 6.59 -4.30
C PRO A 2 -12.63 6.36 -5.72
N LEU A 3 -11.45 5.72 -5.83
CA LEU A 3 -10.89 5.29 -7.11
C LEU A 3 -11.86 4.34 -7.80
N ASP A 4 -11.93 4.41 -9.13
CA ASP A 4 -12.64 3.42 -9.92
C ASP A 4 -12.03 2.02 -9.63
N PRO A 5 -12.83 0.97 -9.36
CA PRO A 5 -12.31 -0.36 -9.03
C PRO A 5 -11.36 -0.94 -10.08
N LYS A 6 -11.58 -0.63 -11.36
CA LYS A 6 -10.69 -1.04 -12.45
C LYS A 6 -9.34 -0.33 -12.37
N LEU A 7 -9.37 0.96 -12.03
CA LEU A 7 -8.16 1.76 -11.84
C LEU A 7 -7.37 1.32 -10.60
N SER A 8 -8.06 0.89 -9.54
CA SER A 8 -7.42 0.30 -8.34
C SER A 8 -6.67 -0.98 -8.68
N GLY A 9 -7.31 -1.90 -9.43
CA GLY A 9 -6.66 -3.13 -9.88
C GLY A 9 -5.48 -2.89 -10.81
N GLU A 10 -5.62 -1.99 -11.79
CA GLU A 10 -4.50 -1.58 -12.66
C GLU A 10 -3.35 -0.95 -11.87
N GLY A 11 -3.66 -0.21 -10.80
CA GLY A 11 -2.67 0.34 -9.88
C GLY A 11 -1.91 -0.74 -9.12
N ALA A 12 -2.61 -1.73 -8.56
CA ALA A 12 -2.00 -2.83 -7.84
C ALA A 12 -1.05 -3.66 -8.73
N ASP A 13 -1.47 -3.97 -9.96
CA ASP A 13 -0.63 -4.66 -10.95
C ASP A 13 0.62 -3.84 -11.30
N TRP A 14 0.46 -2.53 -11.55
CA TRP A 14 1.58 -1.67 -11.88
C TRP A 14 2.57 -1.51 -10.71
N ILE A 15 2.10 -1.32 -9.49
CA ILE A 15 2.94 -1.23 -8.29
C ILE A 15 3.74 -2.52 -8.09
N ALA A 16 3.10 -3.68 -8.26
CA ALA A 16 3.75 -4.98 -8.16
C ALA A 16 4.87 -5.16 -9.19
N GLU A 17 4.65 -4.71 -10.44
CA GLU A 17 5.69 -4.70 -11.48
C GLU A 17 6.88 -3.82 -11.10
N MET A 18 6.64 -2.60 -10.60
CA MET A 18 7.70 -1.67 -10.19
C MET A 18 8.53 -2.24 -9.03
N LEU A 19 7.86 -2.74 -7.99
CA LEU A 19 8.54 -3.33 -6.83
C LEU A 19 9.29 -4.61 -7.18
N SER A 20 8.71 -5.46 -8.03
CA SER A 20 9.39 -6.69 -8.44
C SER A 20 10.69 -6.40 -9.18
N GLY A 21 10.70 -5.34 -10.01
CA GLY A 21 11.89 -4.86 -10.68
C GLY A 21 12.92 -4.23 -9.74
N GLU A 22 12.48 -3.48 -8.73
CA GLU A 22 13.36 -2.81 -7.76
C GLU A 22 14.01 -3.79 -6.77
N LEU A 23 13.25 -4.77 -6.29
CA LEU A 23 13.69 -5.71 -5.26
C LEU A 23 14.34 -6.98 -5.84
N ASP A 24 14.38 -7.14 -7.16
CA ASP A 24 14.81 -8.37 -7.86
C ASP A 24 14.12 -9.62 -7.28
N SER A 25 12.83 -9.48 -6.98
CA SER A 25 12.01 -10.48 -6.29
C SER A 25 10.59 -10.46 -6.82
N PHE A 26 9.83 -11.53 -6.58
CA PHE A 26 8.41 -11.55 -6.93
C PHE A 26 7.58 -10.85 -5.86
N VAL A 27 6.80 -9.85 -6.27
CA VAL A 27 5.79 -9.19 -5.43
C VAL A 27 4.40 -9.46 -6.05
N PRO A 28 3.48 -10.13 -5.33
CA PRO A 28 2.12 -10.36 -5.81
C PRO A 28 1.31 -9.06 -5.86
N SER A 29 0.53 -8.84 -6.92
CA SER A 29 -0.35 -7.66 -6.99
C SER A 29 -1.49 -7.71 -5.99
N GLU A 30 -1.90 -8.91 -5.55
CA GLU A 30 -2.88 -9.06 -4.47
C GLU A 30 -2.38 -8.48 -3.14
N LEU A 31 -1.07 -8.54 -2.87
CA LEU A 31 -0.51 -7.89 -1.68
C LEU A 31 -0.62 -6.37 -1.79
N CYS A 32 -0.33 -5.81 -2.97
CA CYS A 32 -0.46 -4.38 -3.23
C CYS A 32 -1.91 -3.91 -3.05
N ASP A 33 -2.88 -4.66 -3.58
CA ASP A 33 -4.31 -4.34 -3.43
C ASP A 33 -4.75 -4.35 -1.96
N ILE A 34 -4.36 -5.38 -1.18
CA ILE A 34 -4.63 -5.46 0.27
C ILE A 34 -4.07 -4.23 0.99
N VAL A 35 -2.83 -3.84 0.69
CA VAL A 35 -2.19 -2.67 1.32
C VAL A 35 -2.93 -1.38 0.96
N MET A 36 -3.28 -1.18 -0.31
CA MET A 36 -4.01 0.00 -0.78
C MET A 36 -5.42 0.07 -0.16
N GLU A 37 -6.11 -1.06 -0.01
CA GLU A 37 -7.41 -1.10 0.64
C GLU A 37 -7.31 -0.80 2.14
N ALA A 38 -6.35 -1.42 2.82
CA ALA A 38 -6.14 -1.23 4.25
C ALA A 38 -5.69 0.22 4.56
N GLU A 39 -4.84 0.81 3.71
CA GLU A 39 -4.44 2.21 3.82
C GLU A 39 -5.62 3.16 3.75
N ARG A 40 -6.46 3.00 2.71
CA ARG A 40 -7.64 3.84 2.50
C ARG A 40 -8.57 3.79 3.70
N LYS A 41 -8.84 2.58 4.19
CA LYS A 41 -9.63 2.36 5.41
C LYS A 41 -9.02 3.05 6.63
N MET A 42 -7.71 2.91 6.84
CA MET A 42 -6.99 3.54 7.96
C MET A 42 -7.09 5.07 7.92
N ARG A 43 -6.96 5.69 6.74
CA ARG A 43 -7.13 7.15 6.58
C ARG A 43 -8.56 7.60 6.90
N ASP A 44 -9.55 6.84 6.47
CA ASP A 44 -10.96 7.15 6.72
C ASP A 44 -11.32 7.00 8.21
N GLU A 45 -10.83 5.95 8.87
CA GLU A 45 -11.08 5.70 10.30
C GLU A 45 -10.39 6.72 11.21
N THR A 46 -9.17 7.14 10.86
CA THR A 46 -8.40 8.11 11.66
C THR A 46 -8.74 9.56 11.32
N GLY A 47 -9.35 9.81 10.16
CA GLY A 47 -9.56 11.14 9.61
C GLY A 47 -8.26 11.81 9.14
N ASP A 48 -7.13 11.09 9.09
CA ASP A 48 -5.82 11.63 8.75
C ASP A 48 -5.41 11.29 7.32
N GLN A 49 -5.95 12.07 6.39
CA GLN A 49 -5.69 11.91 4.96
C GLN A 49 -4.23 12.21 4.57
N ARG A 50 -3.44 12.81 5.46
CA ARG A 50 -2.05 13.21 5.20
C ARG A 50 -1.05 12.42 6.05
N MET A 51 -1.47 11.30 6.64
CA MET A 51 -0.63 10.44 7.47
C MET A 51 0.65 10.03 6.73
N PRO A 52 1.84 10.18 7.33
CA PRO A 52 3.11 9.76 6.75
C PRO A 52 3.18 8.25 6.49
N HIS A 53 3.91 7.83 5.47
CA HIS A 53 4.08 6.40 5.15
C HIS A 53 4.69 5.59 6.27
N GLU A 54 5.62 6.18 7.04
CA GLU A 54 6.22 5.48 8.19
C GLU A 54 5.18 5.15 9.28
N GLU A 55 4.26 6.08 9.53
CA GLU A 55 3.21 5.88 10.52
C GLU A 55 2.13 4.94 9.97
N MET A 56 1.74 5.11 8.71
CA MET A 56 0.78 4.26 8.03
C MET A 56 1.26 2.80 8.02
N ALA A 57 2.50 2.56 7.57
CA ALA A 57 3.05 1.20 7.50
C ALA A 57 3.10 0.50 8.86
N LYS A 58 3.46 1.20 9.94
CA LYS A 58 3.42 0.66 11.30
C LYS A 58 2.01 0.25 11.72
N ARG A 59 1.02 1.09 11.43
CA ARG A 59 -0.38 0.82 11.77
C ARG A 59 -0.93 -0.36 10.95
N LEU A 60 -0.64 -0.41 9.66
CA LEU A 60 -1.03 -1.51 8.78
C LEU A 60 -0.36 -2.82 9.18
N MET A 61 0.93 -2.81 9.52
CA MET A 61 1.62 -4.01 10.00
C MET A 61 1.02 -4.52 11.30
N ALA A 62 0.70 -3.65 12.26
CA ALA A 62 0.01 -4.07 13.48
C ALA A 62 -1.36 -4.70 13.19
N GLN A 63 -2.06 -4.24 12.15
CA GLN A 63 -3.32 -4.84 11.69
C GLN A 63 -3.08 -6.21 11.04
N PHE A 64 -2.07 -6.33 10.16
CA PHE A 64 -1.75 -7.58 9.48
C PHE A 64 -1.21 -8.65 10.42
N GLU A 65 -0.47 -8.28 11.47
CA GLU A 65 -0.01 -9.20 12.50
C GLU A 65 -1.15 -9.71 13.39
N ALA A 66 -2.22 -8.91 13.53
CA ALA A 66 -3.43 -9.31 14.24
C ALA A 66 -4.35 -10.22 13.40
N ASP A 67 -4.14 -10.27 12.09
CA ASP A 67 -4.90 -11.10 11.15
C ASP A 67 -4.19 -12.45 10.93
N PRO A 68 -4.76 -13.56 11.41
CA PRO A 68 -4.12 -14.88 11.27
C PRO A 68 -4.06 -15.38 9.82
N ASP A 69 -4.83 -14.78 8.90
CA ASP A 69 -4.86 -15.19 7.50
C ASP A 69 -3.74 -14.51 6.67
N ILE A 70 -3.02 -13.54 7.24
CA ILE A 70 -1.90 -12.85 6.57
C ILE A 70 -0.57 -13.40 7.10
N PRO A 71 0.30 -13.96 6.23
CA PRO A 71 1.55 -14.60 6.64
C PRO A 71 2.66 -13.58 6.95
N THR A 72 2.47 -12.76 7.98
CA THR A 72 3.46 -11.78 8.46
C THR A 72 4.64 -12.43 9.18
N GLN A 73 4.41 -13.56 9.86
CA GLN A 73 5.42 -14.19 10.74
C GLN A 73 6.57 -14.89 10.01
N GLU A 74 6.42 -15.19 8.71
CA GLU A 74 7.48 -15.80 7.90
C GLU A 74 8.40 -14.75 7.25
N GLY A 75 8.18 -13.46 7.51
CA GLY A 75 8.95 -12.35 6.94
C GLY A 75 8.60 -12.03 5.49
N ALA A 76 7.58 -12.66 4.93
CA ALA A 76 7.09 -12.40 3.57
C ALA A 76 6.46 -11.00 3.42
N VAL A 77 5.87 -10.47 4.50
CA VAL A 77 5.34 -9.09 4.58
C VAL A 77 6.07 -8.36 5.70
N SER A 78 6.59 -7.17 5.41
CA SER A 78 7.36 -6.36 6.36
C SER A 78 6.98 -4.89 6.29
N GLU A 79 7.25 -4.12 7.35
CA GLU A 79 7.06 -2.66 7.35
C GLU A 79 7.77 -1.96 6.18
N TYR A 80 8.95 -2.46 5.81
CA TYR A 80 9.69 -1.96 4.66
C TYR A 80 8.90 -2.14 3.37
N LEU A 81 8.45 -3.35 3.08
CA LEU A 81 7.69 -3.64 1.87
C LEU A 81 6.38 -2.83 1.82
N VAL A 82 5.67 -2.71 2.95
CA VAL A 82 4.46 -1.89 3.03
C VAL A 82 4.76 -0.43 2.71
N ARG A 83 5.85 0.14 3.22
CA ARG A 83 6.25 1.53 2.89
C ARG A 83 6.54 1.71 1.40
N GLU A 84 7.23 0.76 0.78
CA GLU A 84 7.54 0.84 -0.64
C GLU A 84 6.27 0.74 -1.49
N ILE A 85 5.31 -0.10 -1.11
CA ILE A 85 3.98 -0.15 -1.75
C ILE A 85 3.28 1.22 -1.64
N LEU A 86 3.26 1.84 -0.45
CA LEU A 86 2.66 3.16 -0.25
C LEU A 86 3.34 4.25 -1.08
N HIS A 87 4.66 4.18 -1.21
CA HIS A 87 5.42 5.10 -2.06
C HIS A 87 5.01 4.98 -3.53
N TRP A 88 4.99 3.76 -4.07
CA TRP A 88 4.61 3.51 -5.45
C TRP A 88 3.13 3.78 -5.72
N GLU A 89 2.26 3.63 -4.72
CA GLU A 89 0.86 4.05 -4.82
C GLU A 89 0.75 5.57 -5.04
N ASP A 90 1.53 6.39 -4.32
CA ASP A 90 1.56 7.83 -4.55
C ASP A 90 2.05 8.19 -5.95
N GLU A 91 3.09 7.51 -6.46
CA GLU A 91 3.59 7.70 -7.82
C GLU A 91 2.52 7.32 -8.87
N PHE A 92 1.83 6.19 -8.67
CA PHE A 92 0.72 5.77 -9.52
C PHE A 92 -0.39 6.83 -9.54
N LEU A 93 -0.77 7.34 -8.38
CA LEU A 93 -1.83 8.33 -8.25
C LEU A 93 -1.46 9.67 -8.90
N VAL A 94 -0.19 10.07 -8.85
CA VAL A 94 0.31 11.21 -9.61
C VAL A 94 0.13 10.98 -11.12
N LEU A 95 0.51 9.81 -11.63
CA LEU A 95 0.33 9.44 -13.04
C LEU A 95 -1.16 9.39 -13.45
N ALA A 96 -2.02 8.94 -12.55
CA ALA A 96 -3.47 8.91 -12.74
C ALA A 96 -4.14 10.30 -12.62
N GLY A 97 -3.39 11.35 -12.29
CA GLY A 97 -3.89 12.73 -12.15
C GLY A 97 -4.62 13.00 -10.83
N ILE A 98 -4.38 12.20 -9.80
CA ILE A 98 -4.98 12.29 -8.47
C ILE A 98 -3.88 12.37 -7.39
N PRO A 99 -2.96 13.35 -7.46
CA PRO A 99 -1.85 13.41 -6.51
C PRO A 99 -2.35 13.55 -5.07
N ARG A 100 -1.74 12.80 -4.14
CA ARG A 100 -1.99 12.90 -2.69
C ARG A 100 -0.93 13.78 -2.04
N ASP A 101 -1.33 14.45 -0.95
CA ASP A 101 -0.42 15.25 -0.11
C ASP A 101 -0.13 14.51 1.19
N VAL A 102 0.89 13.65 1.16
CA VAL A 102 1.40 12.94 2.33
C VAL A 102 2.42 13.79 3.07
N ARG A 103 2.27 13.91 4.40
CA ARG A 103 3.27 14.60 5.24
C ARG A 103 4.57 13.81 5.25
N ARG A 104 5.68 14.51 5.01
CA ARG A 104 7.04 13.96 5.06
C ARG A 104 7.61 13.98 6.46
#